data_AF-A0A8J6U4Y4-F1
#
_entry.id   AF-A0A8J6U4Y4-F1
#
_cell.length_a   1.000
_cell.length_b   1.000
_cell.length_c   1.000
_cell.angle_alpha   90.00
_cell.angle_beta   90.00
_cell.angle_gamma   90.00
#
_symmetry.space_group_name_H-M   'P 1'
#
loop_
_entity.id
_entity.type
_entity.pdbx_description
1 polymer ?
#
loop_
_entity_poly.entity_id
_entity_poly.type
_entity_poly.pdbx_seq_one_letter_code
_entity_poly.pdbx_strand_id
1 'polypeptide(L)'
;MTRSVFREKEYFDEYISAKIRTFEKQQLKIQEGELSGNKLAYAKKDQLYNLYHQLVAKYSRGDKIIELKPIFEKIVDGLTGEKWEENFVKFTYPKHKKVIVTNQLSLDFHNLMLNILSIGVLINGDIIYFTSLSKFLEFYNIEYKLFDIFLNFKIKNHSIKESKYSLKQYKKLEDLINSKKITTDNLSTYHNKWFQSLSPSYFNIMSTTKNGMFDGYWCFESAALARINLLNIEQLFDNVYFPTDLFNNDETFFKYQISLEIKLLNSIDKTMRDVGKNWGIRNPSNEILISRRILQRYNKKRYTELEEQIGSYFKLLENSALSKNKEQILLNKPIVITNLINLLKHYKIEFSVLESKLQSNNNSDKTISFWFKLKNIWSSS
;
A
#
# COMPACT_ATOMS: atom_id res chain seq x y z
N MET A 1 -9.94 -16.79 2.40
CA MET A 1 -10.13 -15.67 1.45
C MET A 1 -9.22 -14.54 1.92
N THR A 2 -8.53 -13.83 1.03
CA THR A 2 -7.64 -12.71 1.39
C THR A 2 -8.39 -11.38 1.31
N ARG A 3 -8.13 -10.46 2.26
CA ARG A 3 -8.66 -9.08 2.20
C ARG A 3 -7.97 -8.26 1.13
N SER A 4 -6.66 -8.47 0.99
CA SER A 4 -5.89 -7.88 -0.09
C SER A 4 -6.24 -8.56 -1.42
N VAL A 5 -6.57 -7.73 -2.40
CA VAL A 5 -6.94 -8.17 -3.75
C VAL A 5 -5.73 -8.35 -4.67
N PHE A 6 -4.54 -7.97 -4.21
CA PHE A 6 -3.31 -7.88 -5.04
C PHE A 6 -2.39 -9.10 -4.91
N ARG A 7 -2.63 -9.98 -3.92
CA ARG A 7 -1.83 -11.16 -3.62
C ARG A 7 -2.70 -12.28 -3.05
N GLU A 8 -2.30 -13.51 -3.37
CA GLU A 8 -2.90 -14.73 -2.85
C GLU A 8 -2.45 -15.02 -1.42
N LYS A 9 -3.15 -15.95 -0.76
CA LYS A 9 -2.88 -16.32 0.64
C LYS A 9 -1.47 -16.86 0.83
N GLU A 10 -1.00 -17.71 -0.10
CA GLU A 10 0.30 -18.39 -0.05
C GLU A 10 1.45 -17.37 -0.02
N TYR A 11 1.31 -16.26 -0.76
CA TYR A 11 2.28 -15.17 -0.71
C TYR A 11 2.38 -14.58 0.70
N PHE A 12 1.25 -14.35 1.38
CA PHE A 12 1.26 -13.81 2.74
C PHE A 12 1.79 -14.83 3.74
N ASP A 13 1.53 -16.13 3.55
CA ASP A 13 2.10 -17.20 4.37
C ASP A 13 3.64 -17.18 4.31
N GLU A 14 4.21 -17.08 3.11
CA GLU A 14 5.66 -16.96 2.90
C GLU A 14 6.22 -15.66 3.51
N TYR A 15 5.53 -14.53 3.27
CA TYR A 15 5.92 -13.21 3.77
C TYR A 15 5.99 -13.19 5.30
N ILE A 16 4.91 -13.62 5.96
CA ILE A 16 4.81 -13.66 7.42
C ILE A 16 5.89 -14.58 7.99
N SER A 17 6.08 -15.77 7.39
CA SER A 17 7.13 -16.70 7.81
C SER A 17 8.53 -16.09 7.72
N ALA A 18 8.83 -15.33 6.65
CA ALA A 18 10.10 -14.64 6.51
C ALA A 18 10.32 -13.55 7.58
N LYS A 19 9.27 -12.81 7.93
CA LYS A 19 9.30 -11.79 8.99
C LYS A 19 9.49 -12.40 10.38
N ILE A 20 8.81 -13.51 10.67
CA ILE A 20 8.98 -14.28 11.91
C ILE A 20 10.43 -14.77 12.04
N ARG A 21 10.97 -15.45 11.01
CA ARG A 21 12.36 -15.93 11.02
C ARG A 21 13.38 -14.80 11.23
N THR A 22 13.15 -13.64 10.62
CA THR A 22 14.04 -12.48 10.78
C THR A 22 13.98 -11.92 12.20
N PHE A 23 12.76 -11.80 12.75
CA PHE A 23 12.53 -11.37 14.12
C PHE A 23 13.19 -12.31 15.14
N GLU A 24 12.99 -13.62 15.02
CA GLU A 24 13.55 -14.64 15.91
C GLU A 24 15.08 -14.66 15.85
N LYS A 25 15.66 -14.59 14.65
CA LYS A 25 17.11 -14.48 14.47
C LYS A 25 17.69 -13.23 15.16
N GLN A 26 17.00 -12.10 15.08
CA GLN A 26 17.42 -10.88 15.77
C GLN A 26 17.28 -11.05 17.29
N GLN A 27 16.19 -11.65 17.75
CA GLN A 27 15.91 -11.86 19.17
C GLN A 27 16.98 -12.72 19.84
N LEU A 28 17.40 -13.82 19.20
CA LEU A 28 18.47 -14.69 19.68
C LEU A 28 19.77 -13.91 19.89
N LYS A 29 20.21 -13.16 18.86
CA LYS A 29 21.43 -12.35 18.92
C LYS A 29 21.41 -11.29 20.02
N ILE A 30 20.22 -10.74 20.31
CA ILE A 30 20.04 -9.77 21.39
C ILE A 30 20.16 -10.48 22.75
N GLN A 31 19.50 -11.64 22.91
CA GLN A 31 19.51 -12.41 24.15
C GLN A 31 20.89 -12.99 24.49
N GLU A 32 21.65 -13.40 23.48
CA GLU A 32 23.02 -13.91 23.62
C GLU A 32 24.04 -12.78 23.83
N GLY A 33 23.63 -11.51 23.76
CA GLY A 33 24.52 -10.36 23.92
C GLY A 33 25.48 -10.15 22.74
N GLU A 34 25.22 -10.75 21.58
CA GLU A 34 26.07 -10.62 20.38
C GLU A 34 26.03 -9.21 19.75
N LEU A 35 25.01 -8.41 20.11
CA LEU A 35 24.79 -7.08 19.56
C LEU A 35 24.97 -6.01 20.64
N SER A 36 25.73 -4.96 20.31
CA SER A 36 25.94 -3.81 21.17
C SER A 36 25.92 -2.49 20.38
N GLY A 37 25.73 -1.38 21.10
CA GLY A 37 25.66 -0.03 20.52
C GLY A 37 24.66 0.07 19.36
N ASN A 38 25.08 0.71 18.27
CA ASN A 38 24.22 0.94 17.11
C ASN A 38 23.65 -0.36 16.52
N LYS A 39 24.42 -1.47 16.53
CA LYS A 39 23.94 -2.75 15.97
C LYS A 39 22.72 -3.27 16.74
N LEU A 40 22.73 -3.13 18.06
CA LEU A 40 21.60 -3.49 18.90
C LEU A 40 20.39 -2.58 18.60
N ALA A 41 20.61 -1.27 18.50
CA ALA A 41 19.54 -0.32 18.22
C ALA A 41 18.88 -0.55 16.85
N TYR A 42 19.69 -0.81 15.80
CA TYR A 42 19.18 -1.18 14.47
C TYR A 42 18.43 -2.50 14.49
N ALA A 43 18.91 -3.52 15.23
CA ALA A 43 18.21 -4.80 15.33
C ALA A 43 16.85 -4.64 16.03
N LYS A 44 16.76 -3.89 17.13
CA LYS A 44 15.49 -3.57 17.79
C LYS A 44 14.54 -2.81 16.87
N LYS A 45 15.05 -1.84 16.10
CA LYS A 45 14.27 -1.10 15.10
C LYS A 45 13.70 -2.07 14.07
N ASP A 46 14.53 -2.94 13.51
CA ASP A 46 14.08 -3.91 12.52
C ASP A 46 13.07 -4.91 13.09
N GLN A 47 13.19 -5.32 14.36
CA GLN A 47 12.18 -6.13 15.05
C GLN A 47 10.83 -5.42 15.12
N LEU A 48 10.82 -4.13 15.48
CA LEU A 48 9.61 -3.31 15.52
C LEU A 48 8.93 -3.23 14.14
N TYR A 49 9.69 -2.94 13.08
CA TYR A 49 9.16 -2.93 11.71
C TYR A 49 8.68 -4.32 11.27
N ASN A 50 9.39 -5.39 11.64
CA ASN A 50 8.95 -6.76 11.34
C ASN A 50 7.62 -7.09 12.01
N LEU A 51 7.38 -6.65 13.25
CA LEU A 51 6.08 -6.83 13.93
C LEU A 51 4.98 -6.03 13.21
N TYR A 52 5.24 -4.76 12.88
CA TYR A 52 4.30 -3.93 12.12
C TYR A 52 3.91 -4.58 10.78
N HIS A 53 4.90 -5.01 9.99
CA HIS A 53 4.65 -5.67 8.70
C HIS A 53 3.91 -7.01 8.85
N GLN A 54 4.16 -7.76 9.93
CA GLN A 54 3.39 -8.98 10.24
C GLN A 54 1.93 -8.67 10.53
N LEU A 55 1.64 -7.63 11.32
CA LEU A 55 0.27 -7.21 11.61
C LEU A 55 -0.48 -6.88 10.33
N VAL A 56 0.10 -6.04 9.47
CA VAL A 56 -0.51 -5.63 8.20
C VAL A 56 -0.68 -6.82 7.25
N ALA A 57 0.31 -7.70 7.14
CA ALA A 57 0.23 -8.89 6.30
C ALA A 57 -0.82 -9.89 6.79
N LYS A 58 -0.95 -10.09 8.10
CA LYS A 58 -2.00 -10.95 8.69
C LYS A 58 -3.39 -10.38 8.43
N TYR A 59 -3.57 -9.07 8.58
CA TYR A 59 -4.81 -8.40 8.19
C TYR A 59 -5.11 -8.65 6.70
N SER A 60 -4.15 -8.40 5.81
CA SER A 60 -4.28 -8.63 4.36
C SER A 60 -4.59 -10.08 3.99
N ARG A 61 -4.01 -11.05 4.70
CA ARG A 61 -4.21 -12.49 4.50
C ARG A 61 -5.63 -12.94 4.84
N GLY A 62 -6.33 -12.20 5.69
CA GLY A 62 -7.67 -12.55 6.15
C GLY A 62 -7.75 -13.03 7.60
N ASP A 63 -6.68 -12.91 8.39
CA ASP A 63 -6.68 -13.33 9.80
C ASP A 63 -7.73 -12.55 10.61
N LYS A 64 -8.27 -13.15 11.68
CA LYS A 64 -9.29 -12.50 12.50
C LYS A 64 -8.71 -11.27 13.21
N ILE A 65 -9.52 -10.23 13.40
CA ILE A 65 -9.08 -8.99 14.06
C ILE A 65 -8.57 -9.26 15.49
N ILE A 66 -9.19 -10.21 16.20
CA ILE A 66 -8.76 -10.62 17.54
C ILE A 66 -7.31 -11.13 17.56
N GLU A 67 -6.84 -11.76 16.49
CA GLU A 67 -5.47 -12.27 16.37
C GLU A 67 -4.44 -11.16 16.12
N LEU A 68 -4.90 -9.96 15.71
CA LEU A 68 -4.03 -8.81 15.48
C LEU A 68 -3.69 -8.07 16.77
N LYS A 69 -4.55 -8.14 17.80
CA LYS A 69 -4.38 -7.40 19.06
C LYS A 69 -3.06 -7.74 19.76
N PRO A 70 -2.68 -9.01 19.98
CA PRO A 70 -1.41 -9.31 20.65
C PRO A 70 -0.17 -8.82 19.89
N ILE A 71 -0.26 -8.69 18.56
CA ILE A 71 0.83 -8.14 17.75
C ILE A 71 0.88 -6.62 17.90
N PHE A 72 -0.29 -5.96 17.89
CA PHE A 72 -0.40 -4.54 18.16
C PHE A 72 0.21 -4.15 19.51
N GLU A 73 -0.09 -4.93 20.56
CA GLU A 73 0.46 -4.74 21.91
C GLU A 73 1.99 -4.78 21.90
N LYS A 74 2.57 -5.82 21.29
CA LYS A 74 4.04 -5.94 21.15
C LYS A 74 4.66 -4.78 20.36
N ILE A 75 3.94 -4.22 19.38
CA ILE A 75 4.41 -3.05 18.63
C ILE A 75 4.43 -1.81 19.54
N VAL A 76 3.37 -1.58 20.32
CA VAL A 76 3.31 -0.45 21.26
C VAL A 76 4.39 -0.59 22.33
N ASP A 77 4.56 -1.80 22.89
CA ASP A 77 5.61 -2.08 23.88
C ASP A 77 7.01 -1.87 23.29
N GLY A 78 7.27 -2.39 22.10
CA GLY A 78 8.56 -2.20 21.42
C GLY A 78 8.84 -0.72 21.09
N LEU A 79 7.81 0.03 20.69
CA LEU A 79 7.95 1.45 20.36
C LEU A 79 8.17 2.30 21.61
N THR A 80 7.45 2.04 22.70
CA THR A 80 7.37 2.92 23.88
C THR A 80 8.21 2.47 25.07
N GLY A 81 8.58 1.19 25.14
CA GLY A 81 9.44 0.62 26.18
C GLY A 81 10.93 0.87 25.97
N GLU A 82 11.32 1.37 24.79
CA GLU A 82 12.70 1.65 24.41
C GLU A 82 12.97 3.16 24.35
N LYS A 83 14.17 3.57 24.76
CA LYS A 83 14.68 4.92 24.51
C LYS A 83 15.50 4.91 23.22
N TRP A 84 14.84 5.19 22.11
CA TRP A 84 15.47 5.28 20.80
C TRP A 84 16.39 6.48 20.69
N GLU A 85 17.50 6.31 19.97
CA GLU A 85 18.33 7.43 19.53
C GLU A 85 17.51 8.42 18.69
N GLU A 86 17.72 9.71 18.93
CA GLU A 86 16.90 10.75 18.31
C GLU A 86 16.94 10.72 16.78
N ASN A 87 18.09 10.39 16.18
CA ASN A 87 18.26 10.29 14.73
C ASN A 87 17.48 9.13 14.07
N PHE A 88 17.00 8.14 14.83
CA PHE A 88 16.09 7.13 14.30
C PHE A 88 14.66 7.66 14.22
N VAL A 89 14.23 8.33 15.29
CA VAL A 89 12.84 8.81 15.44
C VAL A 89 12.62 10.10 14.65
N LYS A 90 13.54 11.04 14.77
CA LYS A 90 13.44 12.40 14.25
C LYS A 90 14.14 12.55 12.91
N PHE A 91 13.68 13.50 12.12
CA PHE A 91 14.31 13.90 10.88
C PHE A 91 15.63 14.60 11.19
N THR A 92 16.67 14.22 10.46
CA THR A 92 18.00 14.83 10.58
C THR A 92 18.53 15.25 9.22
N TYR A 93 19.26 16.36 9.18
CA TYR A 93 19.94 16.81 7.96
C TYR A 93 21.28 17.47 8.27
N PRO A 94 22.27 17.39 7.36
CA PRO A 94 23.55 18.05 7.55
C PRO A 94 23.42 19.57 7.32
N LYS A 95 24.02 20.37 8.21
CA LYS A 95 24.16 21.82 8.06
C LYS A 95 25.52 22.26 8.64
N HIS A 96 26.35 22.93 7.84
CA HIS A 96 27.68 23.43 8.22
C HIS A 96 28.53 22.42 9.03
N LYS A 97 28.73 21.20 8.49
CA LYS A 97 29.48 20.09 9.12
C LYS A 97 28.90 19.55 10.44
N LYS A 98 27.68 19.94 10.83
CA LYS A 98 26.94 19.38 11.96
C LYS A 98 25.68 18.66 11.47
N VAL A 99 25.24 17.66 12.21
CA VAL A 99 23.92 17.04 12.02
C VAL A 99 22.91 17.83 12.85
N ILE A 100 21.88 18.35 12.19
CA ILE A 100 20.75 19.00 12.86
C ILE A 100 19.66 17.96 13.05
N VAL A 101 19.17 17.85 14.29
CA VAL A 101 18.01 17.04 14.65
C VAL A 101 16.81 17.97 14.83
N THR A 102 15.68 17.66 14.19
CA THR A 102 14.48 18.48 14.27
C THR A 102 13.44 17.88 15.20
N ASN A 103 12.39 18.65 15.56
CA ASN A 103 11.22 18.13 16.30
C ASN A 103 10.16 17.55 15.35
N GLN A 104 10.60 16.95 14.25
CA GLN A 104 9.76 16.31 13.24
C GLN A 104 10.16 14.85 13.15
N LEU A 105 9.20 13.94 13.02
CA LEU A 105 9.50 12.52 12.77
C LEU A 105 10.19 12.33 11.41
N SER A 106 11.11 11.36 11.34
CA SER A 106 11.57 10.83 10.05
C SER A 106 10.37 10.28 9.28
N LEU A 107 10.43 10.24 7.94
CA LEU A 107 9.29 9.81 7.12
C LEU A 107 8.82 8.39 7.51
N ASP A 108 9.75 7.47 7.74
CA ASP A 108 9.43 6.09 8.12
C ASP A 108 8.75 6.01 9.49
N PHE A 109 9.26 6.73 10.49
CA PHE A 109 8.64 6.78 11.81
C PHE A 109 7.29 7.50 11.80
N HIS A 110 7.13 8.51 10.96
CA HIS A 110 5.84 9.18 10.78
C HIS A 110 4.78 8.20 10.23
N ASN A 111 5.14 7.44 9.20
CA ASN A 111 4.25 6.42 8.61
C ASN A 111 3.89 5.35 9.64
N LEU A 112 4.89 4.86 10.39
CA LEU A 112 4.68 3.88 11.45
C LEU A 112 3.71 4.45 12.51
N MET A 113 4.00 5.64 13.07
CA MET A 113 3.16 6.26 14.10
C MET A 113 1.74 6.51 13.62
N LEU A 114 1.57 7.03 12.39
CA LEU A 114 0.26 7.25 11.77
C LEU A 114 -0.54 5.94 11.71
N ASN A 115 0.09 4.85 11.27
CA ASN A 115 -0.57 3.57 11.13
C ASN A 115 -0.87 2.93 12.49
N ILE A 116 0.05 2.99 13.47
CA ILE A 116 -0.18 2.43 14.81
C ILE A 116 -1.32 3.17 15.51
N LEU A 117 -1.35 4.50 15.50
CA LEU A 117 -2.46 5.24 16.08
C LEU A 117 -3.79 4.95 15.36
N SER A 118 -3.78 4.91 14.02
CA SER A 118 -4.98 4.59 13.24
C SER A 118 -5.51 3.19 13.54
N ILE A 119 -4.64 2.18 13.55
CA ILE A 119 -5.00 0.80 13.88
C ILE A 119 -5.50 0.72 15.32
N GLY A 120 -4.86 1.40 16.26
CA GLY A 120 -5.30 1.47 17.66
C GLY A 120 -6.74 1.98 17.80
N VAL A 121 -7.11 3.01 17.03
CA VAL A 121 -8.50 3.49 16.95
C VAL A 121 -9.43 2.41 16.38
N LEU A 122 -9.01 1.74 15.30
CA LEU A 122 -9.82 0.76 14.57
C LEU A 122 -10.00 -0.59 15.29
N ILE A 123 -9.05 -1.01 16.13
CA ILE A 123 -9.21 -2.19 16.99
C ILE A 123 -9.81 -1.86 18.36
N ASN A 124 -10.16 -0.60 18.58
CA ASN A 124 -10.63 -0.08 19.87
C ASN A 124 -9.66 -0.38 21.02
N GLY A 125 -8.36 -0.13 20.81
CA GLY A 125 -7.29 -0.44 21.76
C GLY A 125 -7.51 0.17 23.15
N ASP A 126 -6.91 -0.45 24.17
CA ASP A 126 -6.98 0.02 25.55
C ASP A 126 -6.32 1.40 25.72
N ILE A 127 -6.86 2.22 26.64
CA ILE A 127 -6.34 3.56 26.97
C ILE A 127 -4.86 3.52 27.37
N ILE A 128 -4.38 2.42 27.96
CA ILE A 128 -2.96 2.28 28.34
C ILE A 128 -2.03 2.42 27.13
N TYR A 129 -2.40 1.87 25.96
CA TYR A 129 -1.60 1.97 24.74
C TYR A 129 -1.54 3.41 24.24
N PHE A 130 -2.66 4.11 24.25
CA PHE A 130 -2.71 5.51 23.84
C PHE A 130 -1.91 6.40 24.80
N THR A 131 -1.96 6.11 26.10
CA THR A 131 -1.18 6.85 27.11
C THR A 131 0.32 6.63 26.90
N SER A 132 0.75 5.41 26.62
CA SER A 132 2.16 5.12 26.29
C SER A 132 2.61 5.84 25.01
N LEU A 133 1.76 5.86 23.98
CA LEU A 133 2.04 6.59 22.72
C LEU A 133 2.09 8.11 22.92
N SER A 134 1.21 8.69 23.75
CA SER A 134 1.27 10.12 24.10
C SER A 134 2.58 10.47 24.79
N LYS A 135 2.98 9.69 25.81
CA LYS A 135 4.25 9.89 26.52
C LYS A 135 5.46 9.76 25.60
N PHE A 136 5.42 8.85 24.63
CA PHE A 136 6.46 8.74 23.61
C PHE A 136 6.57 10.01 22.76
N LEU A 137 5.45 10.54 22.26
CA LEU A 137 5.44 11.77 21.47
C LEU A 137 5.93 12.98 22.28
N GLU A 138 5.52 13.08 23.55
CA GLU A 138 6.00 14.10 24.48
C GLU A 138 7.51 14.01 24.73
N PHE A 139 8.03 12.81 24.98
CA PHE A 139 9.45 12.57 25.20
C PHE A 139 10.31 13.03 24.01
N TYR A 140 9.84 12.81 22.78
CA TYR A 140 10.51 13.27 21.56
C TYR A 140 10.08 14.68 21.13
N ASN A 141 9.27 15.40 21.90
CA ASN A 141 8.76 16.75 21.55
C ASN A 141 8.11 16.81 20.16
N ILE A 142 7.34 15.78 19.82
CA ILE A 142 6.62 15.68 18.55
C ILE A 142 5.23 16.27 18.73
N GLU A 143 4.92 17.31 17.96
CA GLU A 143 3.60 17.93 17.94
C GLU A 143 3.02 17.86 16.53
N TYR A 144 2.00 17.02 16.39
CA TYR A 144 1.33 16.74 15.12
C TYR A 144 -0.16 16.54 15.34
N LYS A 145 -0.96 17.47 14.79
CA LYS A 145 -2.39 17.61 15.08
C LYS A 145 -3.19 16.32 14.93
N LEU A 146 -2.91 15.55 13.87
CA LEU A 146 -3.60 14.28 13.64
C LEU A 146 -3.30 13.23 14.70
N PHE A 147 -2.08 13.20 15.24
CA PHE A 147 -1.76 12.26 16.32
C PHE A 147 -2.55 12.63 17.58
N ASP A 148 -2.67 13.91 17.91
CA ASP A 148 -3.49 14.36 19.04
C ASP A 148 -4.99 14.06 18.84
N ILE A 149 -5.50 14.18 17.61
CA ILE A 149 -6.87 13.77 17.26
C ILE A 149 -7.06 12.26 17.54
N PHE A 150 -6.10 11.43 17.15
CA PHE A 150 -6.16 9.99 17.39
C PHE A 150 -6.00 9.64 18.88
N LEU A 151 -5.14 10.34 19.63
CA LEU A 151 -4.98 10.16 21.07
C LEU A 151 -6.27 10.50 21.84
N ASN A 152 -6.98 11.55 21.43
CA ASN A 152 -8.26 11.95 22.02
C ASN A 152 -9.35 10.89 21.93
N PHE A 153 -9.24 9.92 21.02
CA PHE A 153 -10.19 8.82 20.92
C PHE A 153 -10.31 8.04 22.24
N LYS A 154 -9.22 7.93 23.02
CA LYS A 154 -9.20 7.26 24.33
C LYS A 154 -8.86 8.18 25.49
N ILE A 155 -7.93 9.11 25.31
CA ILE A 155 -7.51 10.04 26.34
C ILE A 155 -8.42 11.27 26.26
N LYS A 156 -9.54 11.23 26.98
CA LYS A 156 -10.49 12.36 27.02
C LYS A 156 -9.77 13.63 27.45
N ASN A 157 -10.05 14.74 26.76
CA ASN A 157 -9.47 16.06 27.01
C ASN A 157 -7.95 16.16 26.72
N HIS A 158 -7.38 15.24 25.94
CA HIS A 158 -6.03 15.42 25.40
C HIS A 158 -6.01 16.71 24.56
N SER A 159 -5.04 17.60 24.80
CA SER A 159 -5.01 18.87 24.09
C SER A 159 -4.59 18.65 22.63
N ILE A 160 -5.42 19.10 21.68
CA ILE A 160 -5.08 19.06 20.26
C ILE A 160 -4.24 20.29 19.93
N LYS A 161 -2.96 20.06 19.64
CA LYS A 161 -2.04 21.12 19.26
C LYS A 161 -1.99 21.29 17.74
N GLU A 162 -1.65 22.49 17.29
CA GLU A 162 -1.32 22.71 15.88
C GLU A 162 0.01 22.03 15.52
N SER A 163 0.10 21.50 14.30
CA SER A 163 1.28 20.77 13.85
C SER A 163 2.50 21.70 13.76
N LYS A 164 3.62 21.29 14.38
CA LYS A 164 4.91 22.03 14.27
C LYS A 164 5.65 21.79 12.96
N TYR A 165 5.22 20.79 12.19
CA TYR A 165 5.77 20.46 10.88
C TYR A 165 4.68 19.94 9.95
N SER A 166 4.95 20.00 8.64
CA SER A 166 4.12 19.39 7.61
C SER A 166 4.99 18.58 6.67
N LEU A 167 4.55 17.37 6.38
CA LEU A 167 5.19 16.51 5.39
C LEU A 167 4.50 16.72 4.05
N LYS A 168 5.26 17.09 3.01
CA LYS A 168 4.73 17.32 1.66
C LYS A 168 3.94 16.12 1.12
N GLN A 169 4.35 14.90 1.51
CA GLN A 169 3.69 13.64 1.16
C GLN A 169 2.28 13.53 1.74
N TYR A 170 2.02 14.20 2.87
CA TYR A 170 0.76 14.17 3.61
C TYR A 170 -0.09 15.43 3.43
N LYS A 171 0.28 16.35 2.53
CA LYS A 171 -0.42 17.63 2.35
C LYS A 171 -1.94 17.49 2.22
N LYS A 172 -2.45 16.52 1.45
CA LYS A 172 -3.91 16.32 1.32
C LYS A 172 -4.59 15.88 2.63
N LEU A 173 -3.87 15.13 3.46
CA LEU A 173 -4.33 14.74 4.80
C LEU A 173 -4.30 15.95 5.74
N GLU A 174 -3.25 16.77 5.67
CA GLU A 174 -3.16 18.05 6.41
C GLU A 174 -4.32 18.98 6.06
N ASP A 175 -4.61 19.15 4.76
CA ASP A 175 -5.71 19.98 4.29
C ASP A 175 -7.07 19.46 4.83
N LEU A 176 -7.23 18.14 4.93
CA LEU A 176 -8.43 17.51 5.48
C LEU A 176 -8.58 17.77 6.99
N ILE A 177 -7.53 17.54 7.78
CA ILE A 177 -7.58 17.68 9.25
C ILE A 177 -7.62 19.15 9.71
N ASN A 178 -7.18 20.08 8.86
CA ASN A 178 -7.27 21.52 9.10
C ASN A 178 -8.54 22.15 8.54
N SER A 179 -9.38 21.36 7.86
CA SER A 179 -10.71 21.82 7.46
C SER A 179 -11.58 22.12 8.69
N LYS A 180 -12.54 23.05 8.55
CA LYS A 180 -13.44 23.44 9.65
C LYS A 180 -14.19 22.24 10.27
N LYS A 181 -14.49 21.24 9.45
CA LYS A 181 -15.16 20.00 9.86
C LYS A 181 -14.82 18.90 8.85
N ILE A 182 -14.51 17.71 9.37
CA ILE A 182 -14.41 16.49 8.56
C ILE A 182 -15.83 16.00 8.27
N THR A 183 -16.15 15.81 7.00
CA THR A 183 -17.46 15.34 6.52
C THR A 183 -17.26 14.06 5.71
N THR A 184 -18.34 13.31 5.47
CA THR A 184 -18.30 12.14 4.59
C THR A 184 -17.73 12.49 3.21
N ASP A 185 -18.10 13.64 2.65
CA ASP A 185 -17.69 14.05 1.30
C ASP A 185 -16.20 14.37 1.19
N ASN A 186 -15.65 15.16 2.13
CA ASN A 186 -14.24 15.54 2.07
C ASN A 186 -13.32 14.36 2.42
N LEU A 187 -13.73 13.50 3.36
CA LEU A 187 -13.02 12.27 3.69
C LEU A 187 -13.04 11.30 2.50
N SER A 188 -14.18 11.14 1.83
CA SER A 188 -14.29 10.27 0.65
C SER A 188 -13.47 10.81 -0.52
N THR A 189 -13.45 12.13 -0.71
CA THR A 189 -12.61 12.78 -1.72
C THR A 189 -11.12 12.53 -1.45
N TYR A 190 -10.70 12.63 -0.20
CA TYR A 190 -9.35 12.28 0.23
C TYR A 190 -9.05 10.80 -0.04
N HIS A 191 -9.90 9.90 0.46
CA HIS A 191 -9.71 8.45 0.37
C HIS A 191 -9.62 7.96 -1.08
N ASN A 192 -10.52 8.41 -1.96
CA ASN A 192 -10.52 8.04 -3.37
C ASN A 192 -9.27 8.53 -4.13
N LYS A 193 -8.53 9.49 -3.57
CA LYS A 193 -7.26 10.00 -4.10
C LYS A 193 -6.05 9.53 -3.29
N TRP A 194 -6.25 8.76 -2.21
CA TRP A 194 -5.21 8.39 -1.26
C TRP A 194 -4.08 7.62 -1.93
N PHE A 195 -4.42 6.50 -2.58
CA PHE A 195 -3.44 5.66 -3.25
C PHE A 195 -2.62 6.43 -4.29
N GLN A 196 -3.26 7.39 -4.97
CA GLN A 196 -2.63 8.23 -6.00
C GLN A 196 -1.71 9.32 -5.43
N SER A 197 -1.98 9.77 -4.20
CA SER A 197 -1.09 10.72 -3.51
C SER A 197 0.15 10.06 -2.92
N LEU A 198 0.18 8.72 -2.82
CA LEU A 198 1.35 8.01 -2.32
C LEU A 198 2.55 8.26 -3.25
N SER A 199 3.69 8.62 -2.66
CA SER A 199 4.91 8.88 -3.43
C SER A 199 5.28 7.64 -4.26
N PRO A 200 5.46 7.79 -5.59
CA PRO A 200 5.88 6.68 -6.43
C PRO A 200 7.16 6.03 -5.91
N SER A 201 8.18 6.78 -5.47
CA SER A 201 9.45 6.18 -5.06
C SER A 201 9.35 5.27 -3.81
N TYR A 202 8.43 5.56 -2.88
CA TYR A 202 8.34 4.84 -1.60
C TYR A 202 7.53 3.54 -1.74
N PHE A 203 6.36 3.59 -2.39
CA PHE A 203 5.46 2.44 -2.49
C PHE A 203 5.68 1.59 -3.75
N ASN A 204 6.38 2.10 -4.78
CA ASN A 204 6.71 1.30 -5.98
C ASN A 204 7.71 0.19 -5.67
N ILE A 205 8.61 0.37 -4.69
CA ILE A 205 9.61 -0.65 -4.31
C ILE A 205 8.93 -1.83 -3.60
N MET A 206 7.87 -1.58 -2.84
CA MET A 206 7.20 -2.61 -2.05
C MET A 206 6.45 -3.64 -2.90
N SER A 207 5.83 -3.23 -4.00
CA SER A 207 5.01 -4.10 -4.85
C SER A 207 5.77 -4.80 -5.99
N THR A 208 6.99 -4.35 -6.32
CA THR A 208 7.72 -4.78 -7.54
C THR A 208 9.02 -5.53 -7.29
N THR A 209 9.55 -5.53 -6.06
CA THR A 209 10.80 -6.23 -5.75
C THR A 209 10.62 -7.74 -5.66
N LYS A 210 11.58 -8.48 -6.22
CA LYS A 210 11.67 -9.96 -6.19
C LYS A 210 11.57 -10.56 -4.78
N ASN A 211 11.88 -9.76 -3.74
CA ASN A 211 11.88 -10.18 -2.34
C ASN A 211 10.55 -9.91 -1.60
N GLY A 212 9.49 -9.52 -2.30
CA GLY A 212 8.14 -9.45 -1.73
C GLY A 212 8.05 -8.56 -0.50
N MET A 213 8.07 -7.24 -0.69
CA MET A 213 7.93 -6.28 0.40
C MET A 213 6.48 -5.80 0.60
N PHE A 214 5.52 -6.35 -0.15
CA PHE A 214 4.12 -5.97 -0.09
C PHE A 214 3.41 -6.71 1.06
N ASP A 215 2.91 -5.97 2.04
CA ASP A 215 2.11 -6.44 3.16
C ASP A 215 0.65 -5.98 3.07
N GLY A 216 0.35 -4.92 2.30
CA GLY A 216 -1.00 -4.45 1.99
C GLY A 216 -1.02 -2.97 1.60
N TYR A 217 -2.08 -2.53 0.93
CA TYR A 217 -2.35 -1.11 0.70
C TYR A 217 -3.61 -0.72 1.47
N TRP A 218 -3.42 -0.07 2.62
CA TRP A 218 -4.51 0.25 3.53
C TRP A 218 -4.43 1.70 3.99
N CYS A 219 -5.51 2.45 3.78
CA CYS A 219 -5.67 3.82 4.27
C CYS A 219 -6.30 3.80 5.67
N PHE A 220 -5.56 3.30 6.65
CA PHE A 220 -6.02 3.18 8.04
C PHE A 220 -6.45 4.52 8.62
N GLU A 221 -5.75 5.60 8.28
CA GLU A 221 -6.03 6.95 8.75
C GLU A 221 -7.41 7.46 8.33
N SER A 222 -7.87 7.11 7.12
CA SER A 222 -9.22 7.50 6.67
C SER A 222 -10.32 6.80 7.46
N ALA A 223 -10.14 5.52 7.76
CA ALA A 223 -11.09 4.74 8.54
C ALA A 223 -11.09 5.19 10.02
N ALA A 224 -9.92 5.50 10.57
CA ALA A 224 -9.81 6.03 11.93
C ALA A 224 -10.51 7.40 12.05
N LEU A 225 -10.31 8.30 11.09
CA LEU A 225 -11.01 9.58 11.02
C LEU A 225 -12.53 9.40 10.88
N ALA A 226 -12.99 8.47 10.04
CA ALA A 226 -14.42 8.14 9.92
C ALA A 226 -15.01 7.73 11.28
N ARG A 227 -14.31 6.86 12.01
CA ARG A 227 -14.76 6.35 13.31
C ARG A 227 -14.82 7.46 14.36
N ILE A 228 -13.77 8.27 14.48
CA ILE A 228 -13.70 9.35 15.47
C ILE A 228 -14.81 10.39 15.23
N ASN A 229 -15.11 10.68 13.96
CA ASN A 229 -16.12 11.68 13.58
C ASN A 229 -17.53 11.10 13.42
N LEU A 230 -17.74 9.81 13.72
CA LEU A 230 -19.03 9.11 13.60
C LEU A 230 -19.68 9.30 12.22
N LEU A 231 -18.87 9.21 11.16
CA LEU A 231 -19.34 9.45 9.79
C LEU A 231 -20.01 8.20 9.19
N ASN A 232 -21.12 8.39 8.48
CA ASN A 232 -21.62 7.36 7.56
C ASN A 232 -20.72 7.33 6.33
N ILE A 233 -20.08 6.18 6.10
CA ILE A 233 -19.05 5.97 5.07
C ILE A 233 -19.26 4.67 4.27
N GLU A 234 -20.49 4.14 4.23
CA GLU A 234 -20.79 2.90 3.48
C GLU A 234 -20.30 2.95 2.03
N GLN A 235 -20.32 4.13 1.41
CA GLN A 235 -19.80 4.37 0.05
C GLN A 235 -18.30 4.08 -0.12
N LEU A 236 -17.54 3.92 0.95
CA LEU A 236 -16.12 3.57 0.93
C LEU A 236 -15.86 2.07 1.14
N PHE A 237 -16.86 1.27 1.53
CA PHE A 237 -16.65 -0.13 1.89
C PHE A 237 -16.12 -0.97 0.73
N ASP A 238 -16.56 -0.69 -0.50
CA ASP A 238 -16.07 -1.38 -1.70
C ASP A 238 -14.74 -0.82 -2.23
N ASN A 239 -14.20 0.25 -1.65
CA ASN A 239 -12.87 0.71 -2.00
C ASN A 239 -11.82 -0.25 -1.39
N VAL A 240 -11.06 -0.92 -2.26
CA VAL A 240 -10.07 -1.94 -1.86
C VAL A 240 -8.91 -1.44 -0.98
N TYR A 241 -8.79 -0.12 -0.80
CA TYR A 241 -7.82 0.49 0.12
C TYR A 241 -8.44 0.87 1.47
N PHE A 242 -9.77 0.84 1.59
CA PHE A 242 -10.48 1.07 2.84
C PHE A 242 -10.47 -0.22 3.68
N PRO A 243 -10.00 -0.19 4.94
CA PRO A 243 -9.92 -1.37 5.78
C PRO A 243 -11.29 -1.72 6.39
N THR A 244 -12.25 -2.14 5.56
CA THR A 244 -13.66 -2.36 5.93
C THR A 244 -13.84 -3.28 7.13
N ASP A 245 -13.18 -4.45 7.16
CA ASP A 245 -13.29 -5.38 8.29
C ASP A 245 -12.73 -4.79 9.58
N LEU A 246 -11.64 -4.01 9.49
CA LEU A 246 -11.08 -3.34 10.67
C LEU A 246 -11.98 -2.19 11.14
N PHE A 247 -12.66 -1.51 10.22
CA PHE A 247 -13.61 -0.44 10.52
C PHE A 247 -14.91 -0.96 11.12
N ASN A 248 -15.49 -2.03 10.58
CA ASN A 248 -16.67 -2.67 11.14
C ASN A 248 -16.32 -3.32 12.48
N ASN A 249 -15.12 -3.90 12.58
CA ASN A 249 -14.64 -4.60 13.76
C ASN A 249 -15.64 -5.69 14.24
N ASP A 250 -16.41 -6.23 13.31
CA ASP A 250 -17.20 -7.43 13.49
C ASP A 250 -16.39 -8.62 12.95
N GLU A 251 -16.67 -9.84 13.41
CA GLU A 251 -15.92 -11.03 12.97
C GLU A 251 -16.25 -11.43 11.52
N THR A 252 -16.84 -10.53 10.74
CA THR A 252 -17.23 -10.79 9.37
C THR A 252 -16.05 -10.57 8.42
N PHE A 253 -16.16 -11.21 7.25
CA PHE A 253 -15.21 -11.04 6.17
C PHE A 253 -15.90 -10.27 5.06
N PHE A 254 -15.53 -9.01 4.85
CA PHE A 254 -16.09 -8.19 3.79
C PHE A 254 -15.55 -8.63 2.43
N LYS A 255 -16.47 -8.91 1.51
CA LYS A 255 -16.13 -9.29 0.14
C LYS A 255 -16.28 -8.08 -0.78
N TYR A 256 -15.16 -7.43 -1.05
CA TYR A 256 -15.09 -6.29 -1.97
C TYR A 256 -15.67 -6.60 -3.35
N GLN A 257 -16.49 -5.69 -3.86
CA GLN A 257 -16.86 -5.68 -5.27
C GLN A 257 -15.69 -5.15 -6.12
N ILE A 258 -15.00 -6.08 -6.80
CA ILE A 258 -13.81 -5.73 -7.57
C ILE A 258 -14.18 -5.06 -8.90
N SER A 259 -13.86 -3.77 -9.03
CA SER A 259 -14.04 -3.00 -10.27
C SER A 259 -13.18 -3.54 -11.42
N LEU A 260 -13.55 -3.19 -12.67
CA LEU A 260 -12.76 -3.57 -13.84
C LEU A 260 -11.35 -2.96 -13.82
N GLU A 261 -11.18 -1.75 -13.27
CA GLU A 261 -9.87 -1.15 -13.06
C GLU A 261 -9.01 -1.99 -12.12
N ILE A 262 -9.57 -2.42 -10.97
CA ILE A 262 -8.80 -3.24 -10.03
C ILE A 262 -8.46 -4.60 -10.63
N LYS A 263 -9.36 -5.22 -11.40
CA LYS A 263 -9.05 -6.47 -12.15
C LYS A 263 -7.90 -6.27 -13.13
N LEU A 264 -7.93 -5.18 -13.89
CA LEU A 264 -6.84 -4.84 -14.81
C LEU A 264 -5.53 -4.61 -14.06
N LEU A 265 -5.57 -3.79 -13.00
CA LEU A 265 -4.41 -3.50 -12.15
C LEU A 265 -3.79 -4.79 -11.58
N ASN A 266 -4.61 -5.72 -11.10
CA ASN A 266 -4.15 -7.01 -10.59
C ASN A 266 -3.46 -7.85 -11.66
N SER A 267 -4.01 -7.90 -12.87
CA SER A 267 -3.38 -8.63 -13.99
C SER A 267 -2.06 -8.00 -14.45
N ILE A 268 -1.99 -6.67 -14.43
CA ILE A 268 -0.76 -5.92 -14.70
C ILE A 268 0.29 -6.23 -13.63
N ASP A 269 -0.07 -6.12 -12.35
CA ASP A 269 0.83 -6.41 -11.23
C ASP A 269 1.31 -7.86 -11.26
N LYS A 270 0.46 -8.82 -11.66
CA LYS A 270 0.85 -10.23 -11.81
C LYS A 270 1.90 -10.40 -12.89
N THR A 271 1.70 -9.76 -14.05
CA THR A 271 2.66 -9.76 -15.15
C THR A 271 4.02 -9.22 -14.71
N MET A 272 4.05 -8.11 -13.95
CA MET A 272 5.29 -7.54 -13.41
C MET A 272 6.05 -8.52 -12.51
N ARG A 273 5.33 -9.24 -11.65
CA ARG A 273 5.94 -10.22 -10.75
C ARG A 273 6.55 -11.38 -11.50
N ASP A 274 5.84 -11.92 -12.49
CA ASP A 274 6.33 -13.03 -13.29
C ASP A 274 7.57 -12.62 -14.09
N VAL A 275 7.63 -11.37 -14.56
CA VAL A 275 8.83 -10.77 -15.17
C VAL A 275 9.98 -10.69 -14.16
N GLY A 276 9.75 -10.10 -12.99
CA GLY A 276 10.79 -9.99 -11.95
C GLY A 276 11.31 -11.36 -11.47
N LYS A 277 10.41 -12.35 -11.33
CA LYS A 277 10.73 -13.72 -10.92
C LYS A 277 11.52 -14.47 -12.00
N ASN A 278 11.02 -14.47 -13.23
CA ASN A 278 11.53 -15.34 -14.29
C ASN A 278 12.70 -14.74 -15.06
N TRP A 279 12.81 -13.41 -15.15
CA TRP A 279 13.89 -12.74 -15.89
C TRP A 279 15.03 -12.27 -14.98
N GLY A 280 14.87 -12.38 -13.66
CA GLY A 280 15.85 -11.88 -12.70
C GLY A 280 16.03 -10.36 -12.74
N ILE A 281 15.14 -9.64 -13.42
CA ILE A 281 15.16 -8.18 -13.48
C ILE A 281 14.67 -7.66 -12.13
N ARG A 282 15.54 -6.96 -11.40
CA ARG A 282 15.25 -6.44 -10.07
C ARG A 282 14.13 -5.38 -10.06
N ASN A 283 13.89 -4.72 -11.19
CA ASN A 283 12.84 -3.73 -11.40
C ASN A 283 12.12 -4.03 -12.73
N PRO A 284 10.98 -4.74 -12.74
CA PRO A 284 10.11 -4.77 -13.92
C PRO A 284 9.89 -3.31 -14.37
N SER A 285 10.16 -3.10 -15.64
CA SER A 285 10.61 -1.84 -16.21
C SER A 285 9.61 -0.69 -16.04
N ASN A 286 10.10 0.56 -16.13
CA ASN A 286 9.31 1.79 -15.93
C ASN A 286 7.99 1.81 -16.72
N GLU A 287 7.88 1.05 -17.82
CA GLU A 287 6.73 0.98 -18.71
C GLU A 287 5.45 0.44 -18.06
N ILE A 288 5.49 -0.61 -17.24
CA ILE A 288 4.26 -1.06 -16.55
C ILE A 288 3.91 -0.11 -15.40
N LEU A 289 4.91 0.43 -14.70
CA LEU A 289 4.65 1.43 -13.66
C LEU A 289 3.92 2.66 -14.24
N ILE A 290 4.22 3.00 -15.49
CA ILE A 290 3.47 4.02 -16.24
C ILE A 290 2.02 3.56 -16.46
N SER A 291 1.75 2.31 -16.87
CA SER A 291 0.38 1.78 -16.98
C SER A 291 -0.40 1.89 -15.66
N ARG A 292 0.22 1.54 -14.53
CA ARG A 292 -0.39 1.71 -13.19
C ARG A 292 -0.74 3.17 -12.91
N ARG A 293 0.17 4.11 -13.20
CA ARG A 293 -0.06 5.55 -13.03
C ARG A 293 -1.14 6.08 -13.97
N ILE A 294 -1.19 5.60 -15.21
CA ILE A 294 -2.20 6.00 -16.20
C ILE A 294 -3.59 5.57 -15.73
N LEU A 295 -3.76 4.29 -15.38
CA LEU A 295 -5.04 3.75 -14.87
C LEU A 295 -5.58 4.55 -13.67
N GLN A 296 -4.66 5.19 -12.94
CA GLN A 296 -4.94 5.99 -11.76
C GLN A 296 -5.26 7.46 -12.04
N ARG A 297 -5.15 7.98 -13.27
CA ARG A 297 -5.52 9.38 -13.60
C ARG A 297 -7.04 9.52 -13.60
N TYR A 298 -7.61 10.67 -13.22
CA TYR A 298 -9.05 10.94 -13.33
C TYR A 298 -9.39 11.67 -14.64
N ASN A 299 -9.02 11.09 -15.79
CA ASN A 299 -9.39 11.65 -17.09
C ASN A 299 -9.71 10.52 -18.10
N LYS A 300 -10.56 10.79 -19.09
CA LYS A 300 -10.94 9.79 -20.10
C LYS A 300 -9.77 9.39 -21.01
N LYS A 301 -8.83 10.32 -21.25
CA LYS A 301 -7.62 10.08 -22.07
C LYS A 301 -6.75 8.93 -21.54
N ARG A 302 -6.83 8.66 -20.22
CA ARG A 302 -6.07 7.59 -19.57
C ARG A 302 -6.23 6.24 -20.23
N TYR A 303 -7.42 5.93 -20.73
CA TYR A 303 -7.71 4.59 -21.21
C TYR A 303 -7.06 4.31 -22.58
N THR A 304 -7.00 5.31 -23.45
CA THR A 304 -6.25 5.24 -24.72
C THR A 304 -4.74 5.16 -24.45
N GLU A 305 -4.22 6.01 -23.56
CA GLU A 305 -2.81 5.93 -23.15
C GLU A 305 -2.46 4.57 -22.52
N LEU A 306 -3.40 3.96 -21.79
CA LEU A 306 -3.22 2.66 -21.15
C LEU A 306 -3.13 1.53 -22.18
N GLU A 307 -3.97 1.60 -23.22
CA GLU A 307 -3.92 0.67 -24.35
C GLU A 307 -2.58 0.74 -25.07
N GLU A 308 -2.14 1.94 -25.45
CA GLU A 308 -0.84 2.16 -26.10
C GLU A 308 0.32 1.64 -25.25
N GLN A 309 0.30 1.95 -23.95
CA GLN A 309 1.36 1.57 -23.03
C GLN A 309 1.44 0.04 -22.83
N ILE A 310 0.29 -0.62 -22.66
CA ILE A 310 0.23 -2.09 -22.51
C ILE A 310 0.65 -2.78 -23.80
N GLY A 311 0.19 -2.28 -24.96
CA GLY A 311 0.57 -2.81 -26.26
C GLY A 311 2.06 -2.69 -26.55
N SER A 312 2.64 -1.51 -26.28
CA SER A 312 4.07 -1.24 -26.40
C SER A 312 4.90 -2.16 -25.51
N TYR A 313 4.46 -2.36 -24.27
CA TYR A 313 5.13 -3.24 -23.32
C TYR A 313 5.20 -4.69 -23.81
N PHE A 314 4.07 -5.29 -24.22
CA PHE A 314 4.08 -6.68 -24.70
C PHE A 314 4.85 -6.83 -26.02
N LYS A 315 4.84 -5.81 -26.89
CA LYS A 315 5.69 -5.79 -28.10
C LYS A 315 7.18 -5.79 -27.74
N LEU A 316 7.58 -5.05 -26.72
CA LEU A 316 8.95 -5.06 -26.20
C LEU A 316 9.31 -6.44 -25.64
N LEU A 317 8.42 -7.07 -24.86
CA LEU A 317 8.65 -8.42 -24.34
C LEU A 317 8.77 -9.48 -25.45
N GLU A 318 8.00 -9.34 -26.54
CA GLU A 318 8.09 -10.24 -27.68
C GLU A 318 9.39 -10.07 -28.47
N ASN A 319 9.95 -8.86 -28.51
CA ASN A 319 11.18 -8.58 -29.24
C ASN A 319 12.45 -8.73 -28.37
N SER A 320 12.31 -8.92 -27.05
CA SER A 320 13.48 -9.07 -26.19
C SER A 320 14.18 -10.42 -26.45
N ALA A 321 15.41 -10.36 -26.98
CA ALA A 321 16.32 -11.51 -27.12
C ALA A 321 16.75 -12.10 -25.76
N LEU A 322 16.53 -11.34 -24.68
CA LEU A 322 16.79 -11.73 -23.30
C LEU A 322 15.59 -12.51 -22.76
N SER A 323 15.71 -13.83 -22.62
CA SER A 323 15.44 -14.53 -21.35
C SER A 323 15.02 -16.01 -21.50
N LYS A 324 15.48 -16.82 -20.54
CA LYS A 324 14.82 -18.07 -20.15
C LYS A 324 13.38 -17.75 -19.69
N ASN A 325 12.41 -18.62 -20.01
CA ASN A 325 11.02 -18.54 -19.54
C ASN A 325 10.16 -17.37 -20.09
N LYS A 326 10.51 -16.80 -21.25
CA LYS A 326 9.68 -15.81 -21.98
C LYS A 326 8.23 -16.29 -22.17
N GLU A 327 8.06 -17.55 -22.53
CA GLU A 327 6.74 -18.18 -22.73
C GLU A 327 5.85 -18.07 -21.49
N GLN A 328 6.42 -18.27 -20.29
CA GLN A 328 5.69 -18.21 -19.03
C GLN A 328 5.08 -16.83 -18.75
N ILE A 329 5.73 -15.74 -19.18
CA ILE A 329 5.22 -14.37 -19.00
C ILE A 329 4.17 -14.04 -20.06
N LEU A 330 4.38 -14.52 -21.29
CA LEU A 330 3.40 -14.32 -22.37
C LEU A 330 2.07 -15.01 -22.10
N LEU A 331 2.01 -15.99 -21.19
CA LEU A 331 0.74 -16.53 -20.66
C LEU A 331 -0.15 -15.47 -20.00
N ASN A 332 0.42 -14.38 -19.46
CA ASN A 332 -0.37 -13.30 -18.88
C ASN A 332 -0.93 -12.33 -19.93
N LYS A 333 -0.36 -12.29 -21.16
CA LYS A 333 -0.77 -11.35 -22.21
C LYS A 333 -2.27 -11.46 -22.52
N PRO A 334 -2.85 -12.64 -22.79
CA PRO A 334 -4.29 -12.77 -23.06
C PRO A 334 -5.16 -12.27 -21.91
N ILE A 335 -4.72 -12.48 -20.66
CA ILE A 335 -5.47 -12.07 -19.45
C ILE A 335 -5.49 -10.54 -19.33
N VAL A 336 -4.32 -9.89 -19.44
CA VAL A 336 -4.20 -8.43 -19.35
C VAL A 336 -5.00 -7.76 -20.48
N ILE A 337 -4.87 -8.26 -21.71
CA ILE A 337 -5.60 -7.75 -22.87
C ILE A 337 -7.11 -7.93 -22.68
N THR A 338 -7.57 -9.10 -22.23
CA THR A 338 -9.01 -9.33 -21.97
C THR A 338 -9.56 -8.37 -20.92
N ASN A 339 -8.83 -8.15 -19.82
CA ASN A 339 -9.24 -7.20 -18.78
C ASN A 339 -9.28 -5.76 -19.30
N LEU A 340 -8.30 -5.37 -20.12
CA LEU A 340 -8.28 -4.06 -20.77
C LEU A 340 -9.48 -3.90 -21.70
N ILE A 341 -9.76 -4.89 -22.57
CA ILE A 341 -10.92 -4.86 -23.47
C ILE A 341 -12.23 -4.69 -22.70
N ASN A 342 -12.43 -5.47 -21.64
CA ASN A 342 -13.63 -5.39 -20.82
C ASN A 342 -13.79 -4.00 -20.19
N LEU A 343 -12.69 -3.40 -19.71
CA LEU A 343 -12.65 -2.05 -19.18
C LEU A 343 -13.03 -1.01 -20.24
N LEU A 344 -12.40 -1.08 -21.42
CA LEU A 344 -12.66 -0.13 -22.51
C LEU A 344 -14.09 -0.23 -23.03
N LYS A 345 -14.63 -1.45 -23.18
CA LYS A 345 -16.04 -1.70 -23.53
C LYS A 345 -17.00 -1.09 -22.51
N HIS A 346 -16.74 -1.28 -21.22
CA HIS A 346 -17.57 -0.74 -20.15
C HIS A 346 -17.66 0.79 -20.21
N TYR A 347 -16.54 1.46 -20.50
CA TYR A 347 -16.50 2.92 -20.62
C TYR A 347 -16.85 3.45 -22.01
N LYS A 348 -17.27 2.60 -22.95
CA LYS A 348 -17.59 2.94 -24.35
C LYS A 348 -16.46 3.71 -25.04
N ILE A 349 -15.23 3.30 -24.75
CA ILE A 349 -14.03 3.89 -25.34
C ILE A 349 -13.77 3.14 -26.64
N GLU A 350 -13.48 3.86 -27.71
CA GLU A 350 -13.02 3.20 -28.93
C GLU A 350 -11.62 2.65 -28.70
N PHE A 351 -11.40 1.40 -29.07
CA PHE A 351 -10.14 0.71 -28.88
C PHE A 351 -9.81 -0.13 -30.09
N SER A 352 -8.52 -0.31 -30.32
CA SER A 352 -7.99 -1.03 -31.47
C SER A 352 -7.84 -2.52 -31.16
N VAL A 353 -8.97 -3.23 -31.02
CA VAL A 353 -8.93 -4.70 -30.92
C VAL A 353 -9.44 -5.26 -32.24
N LEU A 354 -8.48 -5.62 -33.09
CA LEU A 354 -8.72 -6.44 -34.26
C LEU A 354 -9.25 -7.78 -33.78
N GLU A 355 -10.42 -8.20 -34.25
CA GLU A 355 -10.88 -9.58 -34.17
C GLU A 355 -10.21 -10.41 -35.25
N SER A 356 -9.79 -11.62 -34.92
CA SER A 356 -9.53 -12.67 -35.90
C SER A 356 -10.48 -13.79 -35.53
N LYS A 357 -11.45 -14.04 -36.42
CA LYS A 357 -12.21 -15.29 -36.42
C LYS A 357 -11.26 -16.36 -36.93
N LEU A 358 -10.88 -17.29 -36.06
CA LEU A 358 -10.50 -18.62 -36.51
C LEU A 358 -11.80 -19.39 -36.74
N GLN A 359 -12.17 -19.63 -38.01
CA GLN A 359 -13.01 -20.77 -38.34
C GLN A 359 -12.23 -22.02 -37.96
N SER A 360 -12.62 -22.67 -36.86
CA SER A 360 -12.11 -23.98 -36.48
C SER A 360 -12.74 -25.04 -37.37
N ASN A 361 -11.96 -25.61 -38.28
CA ASN A 361 -12.14 -27.02 -38.59
C ASN A 361 -11.31 -27.79 -37.55
N ASN A 362 -12.03 -28.48 -36.67
CA ASN A 362 -11.59 -29.43 -35.65
C ASN A 362 -11.27 -28.90 -34.23
N ASN A 363 -11.88 -29.61 -33.29
CA ASN A 363 -11.84 -29.45 -31.84
C ASN A 363 -10.47 -29.81 -31.26
N SER A 364 -9.77 -28.82 -30.70
CA SER A 364 -9.07 -28.82 -29.40
C SER A 364 -7.96 -27.76 -29.43
N ASP A 365 -7.89 -26.96 -28.37
CA ASP A 365 -6.88 -25.92 -28.08
C ASP A 365 -6.94 -24.61 -28.89
N LYS A 366 -7.69 -23.64 -28.34
CA LYS A 366 -7.74 -22.25 -28.81
C LYS A 366 -6.65 -21.41 -28.13
N THR A 367 -5.47 -21.33 -28.76
CA THR A 367 -4.43 -20.33 -28.45
C THR A 367 -4.63 -19.08 -29.31
N ILE A 368 -4.78 -17.92 -28.67
CA ILE A 368 -5.17 -16.65 -29.31
C ILE A 368 -3.91 -15.84 -29.69
N SER A 369 -3.74 -15.56 -30.99
CA SER A 369 -2.68 -14.73 -31.57
C SER A 369 -3.27 -13.44 -32.18
N PHE A 370 -2.69 -12.26 -31.90
CA PHE A 370 -3.23 -10.96 -32.32
C PHE A 370 -2.15 -9.90 -32.60
N TRP A 371 -2.15 -9.30 -33.82
CA TRP A 371 -1.44 -8.05 -34.17
C TRP A 371 -2.00 -7.28 -35.43
N PHE A 372 -1.99 -5.92 -35.32
CA PHE A 372 -1.81 -4.80 -36.31
C PHE A 372 -2.92 -4.03 -37.10
N LYS A 373 -3.05 -2.70 -36.81
CA LYS A 373 -2.89 -1.44 -37.64
C LYS A 373 -3.99 -0.35 -37.47
N LEU A 374 -3.53 0.91 -37.30
CA LEU A 374 -4.26 2.17 -36.97
C LEU A 374 -5.07 2.81 -38.12
N LYS A 375 -6.14 3.54 -37.75
CA LYS A 375 -6.66 4.71 -38.49
C LYS A 375 -7.04 5.87 -37.54
N ASN A 376 -6.63 7.07 -37.94
CA ASN A 376 -6.85 8.37 -37.29
C ASN A 376 -8.32 8.76 -37.21
N ILE A 377 -8.81 9.22 -36.04
CA ILE A 377 -9.87 10.23 -35.93
C ILE A 377 -9.66 11.08 -34.67
N TRP A 378 -8.86 12.16 -34.79
CA TRP A 378 -9.09 13.43 -34.09
C TRP A 378 -8.91 14.53 -35.14
N SER A 379 -9.89 14.61 -36.04
CA SER A 379 -10.21 15.79 -36.82
C SER A 379 -11.73 15.79 -36.94
N SER A 380 -12.37 16.86 -36.45
CA SER A 380 -13.84 17.10 -36.28
C SER A 380 -14.51 16.17 -35.24
N SER A 381 -15.10 16.62 -34.12
CA SER A 381 -15.83 17.88 -33.81
C SER A 381 -15.84 18.14 -32.32
#